data_AF-A0A9Q0IGU3-F1
#
_entry.id   AF-A0A9Q0IGU3-F1
#
_cell.length_a   1.000
_cell.length_b   1.000
_cell.length_c   1.000
_cell.angle_alpha   90.00
_cell.angle_beta   90.00
_cell.angle_gamma   90.00
#
_symmetry.space_group_name_H-M   'P 1'
#
loop_
_entity.id
_entity.type
_entity.pdbx_description
1 polymer ?
#
loop_
_entity_poly.entity_id
_entity_poly.type
_entity_poly.pdbx_seq_one_letter_code
_entity_poly.pdbx_strand_id
1 'polypeptide(L)' 'MVQFSLVENHALYRPERCKAFRCDLTQDDLRHHVPQASVDVVTLIFVLSAIHPDKMARALENIFRVRTGKGSAAFI' A
#
# COMPACT_ATOMS: atom_id res chain seq x y z
N MET A 1 -8.19 -12.34 0.00
CA MET A 1 -8.20 -11.21 -0.96
C MET A 1 -9.48 -10.41 -0.73
N VAL A 2 -9.39 -9.15 -0.29
CA VAL A 2 -10.56 -8.28 -0.15
C VAL A 2 -11.00 -7.85 -1.55
N GLN A 3 -12.28 -7.99 -1.87
CA GLN A 3 -12.79 -7.48 -3.15
C GLN A 3 -12.81 -5.95 -3.13
N PHE A 4 -12.24 -5.33 -4.15
CA PHE A 4 -12.20 -3.88 -4.29
C PHE A 4 -13.60 -3.25 -4.21
N SER A 5 -14.58 -3.84 -4.91
CA SER A 5 -15.98 -3.41 -4.89
C SER A 5 -16.62 -3.44 -3.50
N LEU A 6 -16.16 -4.29 -2.60
CA LEU A 6 -16.67 -4.35 -1.23
C LEU A 6 -16.27 -3.11 -0.42
N VAL A 7 -15.08 -2.57 -0.67
CA VAL A 7 -14.61 -1.35 0.00
C VAL A 7 -15.31 -0.11 -0.57
N GLU A 8 -15.39 -0.02 -1.90
CA GLU A 8 -15.99 1.15 -2.56
C GLU A 8 -17.49 1.30 -2.31
N ASN A 9 -18.23 0.18 -2.24
CA ASN A 9 -19.68 0.18 -2.00
C ASN A 9 -20.04 0.37 -0.52
N HIS A 10 -19.07 0.46 0.38
CA HIS A 10 -19.35 0.61 1.80
C HIS A 10 -19.92 2.00 2.11
N ALA A 11 -21.00 2.08 2.90
CA ALA A 11 -21.69 3.36 3.19
C ALA A 11 -20.79 4.43 3.85
N LEU A 12 -19.74 4.00 4.54
CA LEU A 12 -18.73 4.88 5.17
C LEU A 12 -17.54 5.23 4.26
N TYR A 13 -17.46 4.69 3.04
CA TYR A 13 -16.40 5.04 2.10
C TYR A 13 -16.51 6.50 1.68
N ARG A 14 -15.40 7.23 1.75
CA ARG A 14 -15.29 8.66 1.45
C ARG A 14 -13.99 8.89 0.66
N PRO A 15 -14.04 9.04 -0.68
CA PRO A 15 -12.86 9.20 -1.53
C PRO A 15 -11.94 10.37 -1.14
N GLU A 16 -12.48 11.37 -0.44
CA GLU A 16 -11.74 12.54 0.05
C GLU A 16 -10.82 12.18 1.24
N ARG A 17 -11.15 11.11 1.97
CA ARG A 17 -10.42 10.65 3.16
C ARG A 17 -9.71 9.31 2.98
N CYS A 18 -10.22 8.47 2.10
CA CYS A 18 -9.69 7.13 1.84
C CYS A 18 -9.80 6.82 0.35
N LYS A 19 -8.67 6.51 -0.27
CA LYS A 19 -8.61 6.05 -1.67
C LYS A 19 -8.17 4.59 -1.66
N ALA A 20 -9.13 3.71 -1.93
CA ALA A 20 -8.80 2.31 -2.21
C ALA A 20 -8.27 2.22 -3.65
N PHE A 21 -7.29 1.34 -3.88
CA PHE A 21 -6.80 1.03 -5.22
C PHE A 21 -6.22 -0.38 -5.25
N ARG A 22 -6.14 -0.95 -6.45
CA ARG A 22 -5.49 -2.24 -6.68
C ARG A 22 -4.05 -2.01 -7.12
N CYS A 23 -3.12 -2.72 -6.50
CA CYS A 23 -1.71 -2.68 -6.85
C CYS A 23 -1.07 -4.02 -6.45
N ASP A 24 -0.30 -4.62 -7.37
CA ASP A 24 0.67 -5.65 -7.05
C ASP A 24 1.98 -4.99 -6.61
N LEU A 25 2.26 -5.04 -5.30
CA LEU A 25 3.45 -4.43 -4.71
C LEU A 25 4.77 -4.97 -5.31
N THR A 26 4.75 -6.17 -5.89
CA THR A 26 5.95 -6.83 -6.43
C THR A 26 6.23 -6.47 -7.89
N GLN A 27 5.25 -5.91 -8.60
CA GLN A 27 5.35 -5.64 -10.05
C GLN A 27 5.09 -4.17 -10.41
N ASP A 28 4.01 -3.60 -9.88
CA ASP A 28 3.52 -2.28 -10.27
C ASP A 28 4.39 -1.16 -9.68
N ASP A 29 4.27 0.05 -10.21
CA ASP A 29 4.83 1.25 -9.56
C ASP A 29 3.76 1.89 -8.67
N LEU A 30 4.00 1.91 -7.35
CA LEU A 30 3.05 2.46 -6.39
C LEU A 30 2.78 3.96 -6.62
N ARG A 31 3.68 4.65 -7.34
CA ARG A 31 3.57 6.07 -7.67
C ARG A 31 2.42 6.41 -8.62
N HIS A 32 1.88 5.43 -9.33
CA HIS A 32 0.67 5.64 -10.14
C HIS A 32 -0.57 5.98 -9.31
N HIS A 33 -0.57 5.61 -8.03
CA HIS A 33 -1.69 5.85 -7.11
C HIS A 33 -1.33 6.80 -5.96
N VAL A 34 -0.07 6.75 -5.50
CA VAL A 34 0.39 7.49 -4.32
C VAL A 34 1.60 8.35 -4.68
N PRO A 35 1.56 9.68 -4.53
CA PRO A 35 2.69 10.54 -4.85
C PRO A 35 3.99 10.13 -4.12
N GLN A 36 5.13 10.45 -4.73
CA GLN A 36 6.43 10.19 -4.12
C GLN A 36 6.58 10.98 -2.81
N ALA A 37 7.16 10.33 -1.79
CA ALA A 37 7.41 10.94 -0.48
C ALA A 37 6.20 11.70 0.12
N SER A 38 5.00 11.13 0.04
CA SER A 38 3.76 11.71 0.57
C SER A 38 3.12 10.91 1.70
N VAL A 39 3.70 9.76 2.08
CA VAL A 39 3.14 8.87 3.11
C VAL A 39 4.00 8.89 4.36
N ASP A 40 3.41 9.29 5.48
CA ASP A 40 4.11 9.29 6.78
C ASP A 40 4.03 7.95 7.51
N VAL A 41 2.95 7.19 7.32
CA VAL A 41 2.73 5.92 8.03
C VAL A 41 2.32 4.85 7.03
N VAL A 42 3.02 3.72 7.08
CA VAL A 42 2.66 2.51 6.33
C VAL A 42 2.35 1.39 7.31
N THR A 43 1.22 0.73 7.12
CA THR A 43 0.85 -0.47 7.88
C THR A 43 0.68 -1.64 6.92
N LEU A 44 1.47 -2.70 7.11
CA LEU A 44 1.39 -3.93 6.34
C LEU A 44 0.78 -5.03 7.22
N ILE A 45 -0.49 -5.33 7.01
CA ILE A 45 -1.24 -6.35 7.79
C ILE A 45 -1.22 -7.67 7.03
N PHE A 46 -0.45 -8.65 7.51
CA PHE A 46 -0.25 -9.96 6.86
C PHE A 46 0.16 -9.88 5.37
N VAL A 47 0.77 -8.77 4.95
CA VAL A 47 1.13 -8.55 3.53
C VAL A 47 2.41 -9.29 3.18
N LEU A 48 3.48 -9.14 3.97
CA LEU A 48 4.78 -9.73 3.64
C LEU A 48 4.72 -11.27 3.63
N SER A 49 3.95 -11.89 4.52
CA SER A 49 3.79 -13.36 4.55
C SER A 49 3.11 -13.93 3.30
N ALA A 50 2.39 -13.11 2.53
CA ALA A 50 1.78 -13.49 1.26
C ALA A 50 2.70 -13.25 0.05
N ILE A 51 3.91 -12.71 0.26
CA ILE A 51 4.89 -12.41 -0.79
C ILE A 51 6.03 -13.41 -0.69
N HIS A 52 6.44 -13.98 -1.81
CA HIS A 52 7.62 -14.86 -1.85
C HIS A 52 8.87 -14.10 -1.37
N PRO A 53 9.76 -14.68 -0.55
CA PRO A 53 10.93 -13.99 0.00
C PRO A 53 11.76 -13.20 -1.03
N ASP A 54 12.02 -13.80 -2.20
CA ASP A 54 12.77 -13.17 -3.30
C ASP A 54 12.12 -11.87 -3.84
N LYS A 55 10.82 -11.70 -3.64
CA LYS A 55 10.05 -10.52 -4.09
C LYS A 55 9.81 -9.50 -2.98
N MET A 56 10.10 -9.83 -1.71
CA MET A 56 9.85 -8.93 -0.58
C MET A 56 10.68 -7.64 -0.69
N ALA A 57 11.94 -7.75 -1.08
CA ALA A 57 12.82 -6.59 -1.25
C ALA A 57 12.24 -5.58 -2.24
N ARG A 58 11.71 -6.08 -3.38
CA ARG A 58 11.06 -5.23 -4.38
C ARG A 58 9.80 -4.56 -3.83
N ALA A 59 8.97 -5.30 -3.12
CA ALA A 59 7.76 -4.75 -2.50
C ALA A 59 8.09 -3.63 -1.49
N LEU A 60 9.10 -3.85 -0.65
CA LEU A 60 9.56 -2.86 0.33
C LEU A 60 10.16 -1.62 -0.36
N GLU A 61 10.98 -1.77 -1.40
CA GLU A 61 11.47 -0.63 -2.19
C GLU A 61 10.32 0.22 -2.71
N ASN A 62 9.29 -0.42 -3.24
CA ASN A 62 8.13 0.25 -3.82
C ASN A 62 7.38 1.08 -2.76
N ILE A 63 7.21 0.51 -1.56
CA ILE A 63 6.64 1.20 -0.40
C ILE A 63 7.52 2.37 0.05
N PHE A 64 8.83 2.16 0.16
CA PHE A 64 9.75 3.19 0.64
C PHE A 64 9.87 4.38 -0.30
N ARG A 65 9.60 4.22 -1.61
CA ARG A 65 9.56 5.34 -2.58
C ARG A 65 8.48 6.36 -2.27
N VAL A 66 7.32 5.93 -1.78
CA VAL A 66 6.20 6.85 -1.47
C VAL A 66 6.23 7.34 -0.04
N ARG A 67 7.06 6.74 0.82
CA ARG A 67 7.23 7.15 2.22
C ARG A 67 8.04 8.43 2.34
N THR A 68 7.65 9.32 3.24
CA THR A 68 8.45 10.48 3.65
C THR A 68 9.73 10.01 4.37
N GLY A 69 10.80 10.81 4.31
CA GLY A 69 12.07 10.46 4.98
C GLY A 69 11.95 10.31 6.50
N LYS A 70 10.90 10.88 7.11
CA LYS A 70 10.63 10.85 8.56
C LYS A 70 9.52 9.87 8.96
N GLY A 71 8.89 9.19 8.00
CA GLY A 71 7.74 8.33 8.26
C GLY A 71 8.10 7.02 8.97
N SER A 72 7.10 6.23 9.36
CA SER A 72 7.27 4.93 10.02
C SER A 72 6.56 3.83 9.24
N ALA A 73 7.08 2.61 9.32
CA ALA A 73 6.43 1.41 8.78
C ALA A 73 6.20 0.40 9.91
N ALA A 74 4.96 -0.06 10.06
CA ALA A 74 4.57 -1.10 10.99
C ALA A 74 4.18 -2.37 10.22
N PHE A 75 4.71 -3.51 10.66
CA PHE A 75 4.44 -4.83 10.11
C PHE A 75 3.65 -5.59 11.17
N ILE A 76 2.39 -5.93 10.85
CA ILE A 76 1.44 -6.57 11.75
C ILE A 76 1.11 -7.96 11.21
#